data_AF-A0A537J9R9-F1
#
_entry.id   AF-A0A537J9R9-F1
#
_cell.length_a   1.000
_cell.length_b   1.000
_cell.length_c   1.000
_cell.angle_alpha   90.00
_cell.angle_beta   90.00
_cell.angle_gamma   90.00
#
_symmetry.space_group_name_H-M   'P 1'
#
loop_
_entity.id
_entity.type
_entity.pdbx_description
1 polymer ?
#
loop_
_entity_poly.entity_id
_entity_poly.type
_entity_poly.pdbx_seq_one_letter_code
_entity_poly.pdbx_strand_id
1 'polypeptide(L)'
;ANTIDPLAGSYFAESLTDRVEDGIWAYLRRIDALGGAVEAAKRNFFQTELADTAYGYQRRKERGDLVVVGVNKHKDAGGSSEIPFTLHEVDPGAEAQQQARLARVKRGRDSSQVERCLAELADVARGDDNLIPPTIEAVKAYATAGEIVKALRAVFGTYVEDPVF
;
A
#
# COMPACT_ATOMS: atom_id res chain seq x y z
N ALA A 1 -1.47 12.37 -29.27
CA ALA A 1 -2.86 11.92 -29.42
C ALA A 1 -3.74 13.07 -28.97
N ASN A 2 -4.46 13.71 -29.89
CA ASN A 2 -5.12 15.01 -29.67
C ASN A 2 -6.65 14.91 -29.82
N THR A 3 -7.25 13.79 -29.39
CA THR A 3 -8.70 13.61 -29.37
C THR A 3 -9.11 13.00 -28.04
N ILE A 4 -10.32 13.33 -27.59
CA ILE A 4 -10.89 12.75 -26.36
C ILE A 4 -11.37 11.34 -26.67
N ASP A 5 -11.01 10.38 -25.82
CA ASP A 5 -11.30 8.95 -25.92
C ASP A 5 -11.21 8.36 -27.35
N PRO A 6 -9.98 8.16 -27.87
CA PRO A 6 -9.77 7.69 -29.23
C PRO A 6 -10.29 6.27 -29.52
N LEU A 7 -10.70 5.51 -28.50
CA LEU A 7 -11.21 4.14 -28.66
C LEU A 7 -12.75 4.07 -28.65
N ALA A 8 -13.42 5.17 -28.31
CA ALA A 8 -14.88 5.26 -28.27
C ALA A 8 -15.50 4.82 -29.61
N GLY A 9 -16.50 3.95 -29.53
CA GLY A 9 -17.19 3.37 -30.69
C GLY A 9 -16.50 2.16 -31.32
N SER A 10 -15.32 1.74 -30.83
CA SER A 10 -14.73 0.46 -31.21
C SER A 10 -15.56 -0.69 -30.66
N TYR A 11 -16.26 -1.43 -31.53
CA TYR A 11 -17.08 -2.58 -31.11
C TYR A 11 -16.34 -3.56 -30.19
N PHE A 12 -15.04 -3.81 -30.42
CA PHE A 12 -14.25 -4.67 -29.55
C PHE A 12 -14.00 -4.03 -28.18
N ALA A 13 -13.61 -2.75 -28.14
CA ALA A 13 -13.32 -2.08 -26.88
C ALA A 13 -14.60 -1.94 -26.06
N GLU A 14 -15.70 -1.47 -26.66
CA GLU A 14 -16.99 -1.31 -25.98
C GLU A 14 -17.52 -2.66 -25.44
N SER A 15 -17.53 -3.72 -26.24
CA SER A 15 -17.96 -5.04 -25.77
C SER A 15 -17.01 -5.67 -24.74
N LEU A 16 -15.73 -5.27 -24.72
CA LEU A 16 -14.81 -5.66 -23.66
C LEU A 16 -15.09 -4.85 -22.38
N THR A 17 -15.39 -3.56 -22.50
CA THR A 17 -15.81 -2.69 -21.40
C THR A 17 -17.03 -3.28 -20.71
N ASP A 18 -18.09 -3.60 -21.46
CA ASP A 18 -19.31 -4.20 -20.91
C ASP A 18 -19.02 -5.50 -20.15
N ARG A 19 -18.21 -6.39 -20.73
CA ARG A 19 -17.86 -7.67 -20.09
C ARG A 19 -17.04 -7.49 -18.82
N VAL A 20 -16.14 -6.51 -18.79
CA VAL A 20 -15.36 -6.21 -17.59
C VAL A 20 -16.26 -5.60 -16.52
N GLU A 21 -17.17 -4.70 -16.89
CA GLU A 21 -18.16 -4.11 -15.98
C GLU A 21 -19.06 -5.20 -15.36
N ASP A 22 -19.63 -6.08 -16.18
CA ASP A 22 -20.45 -7.21 -15.70
C ASP A 22 -19.67 -8.09 -14.71
N GLY A 23 -18.41 -8.37 -15.02
CA GLY A 23 -17.50 -9.13 -14.16
C GLY A 23 -17.24 -8.42 -12.82
N ILE A 24 -17.01 -7.10 -12.84
CA ILE A 24 -16.84 -6.28 -11.63
C ILE A 24 -18.10 -6.36 -10.76
N TRP A 25 -19.29 -6.13 -11.34
CA TRP A 25 -20.54 -6.19 -10.59
C TRP A 25 -20.81 -7.57 -10.01
N ALA A 26 -20.50 -8.65 -10.75
CA ALA A 26 -20.61 -10.00 -10.23
C ALA A 26 -19.67 -10.23 -9.02
N TYR A 27 -18.45 -9.70 -9.09
CA TYR A 27 -17.48 -9.81 -7.99
C TYR A 27 -17.90 -8.99 -6.77
N LEU A 28 -18.42 -7.78 -6.97
CA LEU A 28 -18.97 -6.95 -5.89
C LEU A 28 -20.13 -7.65 -5.18
N ARG A 29 -21.06 -8.27 -5.93
CA ARG A 29 -22.14 -9.08 -5.35
C ARG A 29 -21.61 -10.26 -4.53
N ARG A 30 -20.51 -10.89 -4.95
CA ARG A 30 -19.85 -11.96 -4.17
C ARG A 30 -19.28 -11.42 -2.86
N ILE A 31 -18.65 -10.24 -2.88
CA ILE A 31 -18.13 -9.57 -1.68
C ILE A 31 -19.28 -9.21 -0.72
N ASP A 32 -20.39 -8.67 -1.24
CA ASP A 32 -21.55 -8.34 -0.42
C ASP A 32 -22.16 -9.59 0.23
N ALA A 33 -22.25 -10.70 -0.51
CA ALA A 33 -22.70 -11.98 0.03
C ALA A 33 -21.77 -12.56 1.13
N LEU A 34 -20.49 -12.16 1.16
CA LEU A 34 -19.55 -12.52 2.22
C LEU A 34 -19.68 -11.64 3.48
N GLY A 35 -20.56 -10.63 3.46
CA GLY A 35 -20.74 -9.65 4.53
C GLY A 35 -20.02 -8.32 4.28
N GLY A 36 -19.65 -8.05 3.03
CA GLY A 36 -18.94 -6.83 2.63
C GLY A 36 -17.42 -6.93 2.73
N ALA A 37 -16.73 -5.88 2.31
CA ALA A 37 -15.27 -5.89 2.13
C ALA A 37 -14.50 -6.15 3.43
N VAL A 38 -14.95 -5.61 4.56
CA VAL A 38 -14.27 -5.79 5.86
C VAL A 38 -14.33 -7.25 6.29
N GLU A 39 -15.50 -7.89 6.20
CA GLU A 39 -15.63 -9.32 6.55
C GLU A 39 -14.92 -10.22 5.55
N ALA A 40 -14.95 -9.88 4.25
CA ALA A 40 -14.15 -10.58 3.25
C ALA A 40 -12.64 -10.51 3.57
N ALA A 41 -12.13 -9.34 3.97
CA ALA A 41 -10.74 -9.17 4.37
C ALA A 41 -10.38 -9.97 5.63
N LYS A 42 -11.25 -9.98 6.65
CA LYS A 42 -11.06 -10.82 7.86
C LYS A 42 -11.03 -12.32 7.55
N ARG A 43 -11.77 -12.74 6.51
CA ARG A 43 -11.76 -14.13 6.02
C ARG A 43 -10.62 -14.42 5.04
N ASN A 44 -9.67 -13.49 4.88
CA ASN A 44 -8.55 -13.58 3.96
C ASN A 44 -8.93 -13.79 2.49
N PHE A 45 -10.16 -13.41 2.12
CA PHE A 45 -10.71 -13.66 0.78
C PHE A 45 -9.84 -13.04 -0.33
N PHE A 46 -9.49 -11.76 -0.18
CA PHE A 46 -8.70 -11.04 -1.19
C PHE A 46 -7.26 -11.56 -1.28
N GLN A 47 -6.66 -11.90 -0.14
CA GLN A 47 -5.31 -12.45 -0.08
C GLN A 47 -5.25 -13.80 -0.80
N THR A 48 -6.21 -14.69 -0.55
CA THR A 48 -6.29 -15.99 -1.21
C THR A 48 -6.50 -15.84 -2.73
N GLU A 49 -7.44 -15.01 -3.16
CA GLU A 49 -7.71 -14.83 -4.60
C GLU A 49 -6.49 -14.23 -5.35
N LEU A 50 -5.76 -13.31 -4.72
CA LEU A 50 -4.53 -12.76 -5.26
C LEU A 50 -3.41 -13.82 -5.32
N ALA A 51 -3.25 -14.61 -4.26
CA ALA A 51 -2.27 -15.68 -4.20
C ALA A 51 -2.53 -16.75 -5.27
N ASP A 52 -3.78 -17.19 -5.43
CA ASP A 52 -4.19 -18.16 -6.45
C ASP A 52 -3.93 -17.63 -7.86
N THR A 53 -4.25 -16.35 -8.10
CA THR A 53 -3.99 -15.69 -9.39
C THR A 53 -2.49 -15.58 -9.68
N ALA A 54 -1.69 -15.19 -8.68
CA ALA A 54 -0.23 -15.11 -8.81
C ALA A 54 0.39 -16.49 -9.07
N TYR A 55 -0.07 -17.52 -8.36
CA TYR A 55 0.37 -18.89 -8.56
C TYR A 55 0.00 -19.41 -9.95
N GLY A 56 -1.23 -19.16 -10.41
CA GLY A 56 -1.68 -19.49 -11.76
C GLY A 56 -0.86 -18.78 -12.85
N TYR A 57 -0.57 -17.49 -12.67
CA TYR A 57 0.28 -16.71 -13.56
C TYR A 57 1.70 -17.30 -13.65
N GLN A 58 2.30 -17.60 -12.50
CA GLN A 58 3.63 -18.19 -12.42
C GLN A 58 3.68 -19.55 -13.12
N ARG A 59 2.70 -20.42 -12.87
CA ARG A 59 2.55 -21.73 -13.52
C ARG A 59 2.44 -21.62 -15.04
N ARG A 60 1.64 -20.68 -15.55
CA ARG A 60 1.49 -20.43 -17.00
C ARG A 60 2.78 -19.92 -17.62
N LYS A 61 3.52 -19.06 -16.91
CA LYS A 61 4.85 -18.58 -17.33
C LYS A 61 5.85 -19.73 -17.41
N GLU A 62 5.88 -20.62 -16.42
CA GLU A 62 6.79 -21.77 -16.37
C GLU A 62 6.47 -22.82 -17.44
N ARG A 63 5.19 -23.10 -17.69
CA ARG A 63 4.73 -24.02 -18.74
C ARG A 63 4.91 -23.48 -20.16
N GLY A 64 5.10 -22.17 -20.30
CA GLY A 64 5.20 -21.50 -21.60
C GLY A 64 3.86 -21.11 -22.23
N ASP A 65 2.74 -21.37 -21.54
CA ASP A 65 1.38 -20.94 -21.96
C ASP A 65 1.25 -19.42 -22.00
N LEU A 66 2.02 -18.73 -21.15
CA LEU A 66 2.19 -17.29 -21.17
C LEU A 66 3.61 -16.95 -21.61
N VAL A 67 3.75 -16.38 -22.81
CA VAL A 67 5.04 -16.00 -23.36
C VAL A 67 5.49 -14.66 -22.75
N VAL A 68 6.66 -14.67 -22.12
CA VAL A 68 7.36 -13.49 -21.62
C VAL A 68 8.70 -13.41 -22.37
N VAL A 69 8.76 -12.49 -23.34
CA VAL A 69 9.90 -12.28 -24.23
C VAL A 69 11.15 -11.94 -23.40
N GLY A 70 12.27 -12.59 -23.71
CA GLY A 70 13.53 -12.43 -22.97
C GLY A 70 13.61 -13.22 -21.65
N VAL A 71 12.50 -13.78 -21.16
CA VAL A 71 12.45 -14.49 -19.87
C VAL A 71 12.19 -15.99 -20.04
N ASN A 72 11.17 -16.40 -20.80
CA ASN A 72 10.89 -17.83 -21.05
C ASN A 72 10.96 -18.22 -22.53
N LYS A 73 10.82 -17.25 -23.44
CA LYS A 73 10.94 -17.42 -24.89
C LYS A 73 11.74 -16.27 -25.49
N HIS A 74 12.45 -16.55 -26.59
CA HIS A 74 13.30 -15.56 -27.27
C HIS A 74 14.37 -14.98 -26.33
N LYS A 75 15.07 -15.86 -25.60
CA LYS A 75 16.22 -15.46 -24.77
C LYS A 75 17.41 -15.15 -25.67
N ASP A 76 18.19 -14.14 -25.30
CA ASP A 76 19.45 -13.85 -25.97
C ASP A 76 20.44 -15.00 -25.77
N ALA A 77 21.02 -15.49 -26.87
CA ALA A 77 21.95 -16.62 -26.88
C ALA A 77 23.32 -16.30 -26.24
N GLY A 78 23.64 -15.01 -26.06
CA GLY A 78 24.92 -14.52 -25.52
C GLY A 78 25.01 -14.48 -24.00
N GLY A 79 24.00 -14.97 -23.27
CA GLY A 79 23.88 -14.77 -21.82
C GLY A 79 23.50 -13.32 -21.47
N SER A 80 23.23 -13.05 -20.19
CA SER A 80 22.96 -11.67 -19.75
C SER A 80 24.21 -10.83 -19.98
N SER A 81 24.28 -10.14 -21.11
CA SER A 81 25.24 -9.05 -21.28
C SER A 81 24.88 -8.04 -20.20
N GLU A 82 25.78 -7.78 -19.25
CA GLU A 82 25.57 -6.74 -18.24
C GLU A 82 25.38 -5.41 -19.00
N ILE A 83 24.12 -5.03 -19.24
CA ILE A 83 23.80 -3.73 -19.80
C ILE A 83 24.30 -2.73 -18.75
N PRO A 84 25.14 -1.76 -19.10
CA PRO A 84 25.56 -0.75 -18.14
C PRO A 84 24.34 0.09 -17.78
N PHE A 85 23.77 -0.14 -16.60
CA PHE A 85 22.74 0.70 -15.99
C PHE A 85 23.22 1.14 -14.61
N THR A 86 22.93 2.39 -14.26
CA THR A 86 23.22 2.90 -12.92
C THR A 86 22.05 2.54 -12.02
N LEU A 87 22.31 1.75 -10.98
CA LEU A 87 21.35 1.52 -9.91
C LEU A 87 21.26 2.75 -9.02
N HIS A 88 20.05 3.08 -8.58
CA HIS A 88 19.88 4.02 -7.49
C HIS A 88 20.32 3.35 -6.19
N GLU A 89 21.41 3.85 -5.60
CA GLU A 89 21.88 3.42 -4.30
C GLU A 89 21.40 4.38 -3.21
N VAL A 90 20.98 3.82 -2.08
CA VAL A 90 20.61 4.62 -0.90
C VAL A 90 21.88 5.19 -0.29
N ASP A 91 21.90 6.49 0.00
CA ASP A 91 23.02 7.16 0.67
C ASP A 91 23.29 6.51 2.05
N PRO A 92 24.49 5.92 2.27
CA PRO A 92 24.86 5.33 3.56
C PRO A 92 24.80 6.32 4.73
N GLY A 93 24.93 7.63 4.45
CA GLY A 93 24.84 8.69 5.45
C GLY A 93 23.41 9.10 5.82
N ALA A 94 22.39 8.64 5.08
CA ALA A 94 21.00 9.10 5.24
C ALA A 94 20.45 8.83 6.65
N GLU A 95 20.77 7.68 7.24
CA GLU A 95 20.34 7.33 8.60
C GLU A 95 20.94 8.30 9.63
N ALA A 96 22.26 8.51 9.59
CA ALA A 96 22.95 9.39 10.53
C ALA A 96 22.42 10.83 10.43
N GLN A 97 22.16 11.32 9.21
CA GLN A 97 21.57 12.62 8.97
C GLN A 97 20.16 12.73 9.57
N GLN A 98 19.31 11.70 9.39
CA GLN A 98 17.96 11.67 9.93
C GLN A 98 17.95 11.60 11.45
N GLN A 99 18.82 10.79 12.07
CA GLN A 99 18.99 10.72 13.53
C GLN A 99 19.42 12.07 14.10
N ALA A 100 20.38 12.75 13.46
CA ALA A 100 20.83 14.08 13.87
C ALA A 100 19.72 15.13 13.77
N ARG A 101 18.91 15.09 12.70
CA ARG A 101 17.73 15.97 12.53
C ARG A 101 16.70 15.73 13.62
N LEU A 102 16.38 14.46 13.89
CA LEU A 102 15.43 14.06 14.94
C LEU A 102 15.90 14.53 16.32
N ALA A 103 17.17 14.32 16.65
CA ALA A 103 17.74 14.76 17.92
C ALA A 103 17.70 16.29 18.07
N ARG A 104 17.95 17.03 16.98
CA ARG A 104 17.83 18.50 16.98
C ARG A 104 16.41 18.97 17.27
N VAL A 105 15.41 18.38 16.61
CA VAL A 105 14.00 18.69 16.85
C VAL A 105 13.62 18.40 18.30
N LYS A 106 14.00 17.23 18.83
CA LYS A 106 13.69 16.85 20.21
C LYS A 106 14.34 17.76 21.25
N ARG A 107 15.55 18.27 21.00
CA ARG A 107 16.22 19.22 21.90
C ARG A 107 15.64 20.63 21.85
N GLY A 108 15.12 21.06 20.69
CA GLY A 108 14.67 22.44 20.47
C GLY A 108 13.18 22.71 20.72
N ARG A 109 12.38 21.66 20.90
CA ARG A 109 10.92 21.78 21.09
C ARG A 109 10.53 21.95 22.57
N ASP A 110 9.34 22.49 22.81
CA ASP A 110 8.70 22.45 24.13
C ASP A 110 8.19 21.03 24.41
N SER A 111 8.91 20.30 25.26
CA SER A 111 8.56 18.91 25.59
C SER A 111 7.23 18.82 26.36
N SER A 112 6.92 19.81 27.20
CA SER A 112 5.66 19.84 27.95
C SER A 112 4.45 20.10 27.05
N GLN A 113 4.62 20.91 26.01
CA GLN A 113 3.59 21.13 24.99
C GLN A 113 3.33 19.85 24.19
N VAL A 114 4.40 19.17 23.76
CA VAL A 114 4.28 17.89 23.03
C VAL A 114 3.56 16.83 23.87
N GLU A 115 3.94 16.66 25.12
CA GLU A 115 3.31 15.69 26.02
C GLU A 115 1.82 15.96 26.20
N ARG A 116 1.42 17.24 26.34
CA ARG A 116 0.01 17.63 26.41
C ARG A 116 -0.75 17.31 25.13
N CYS A 117 -0.22 17.69 23.97
CA CYS A 117 -0.87 17.41 22.68
C CYS A 117 -1.00 15.90 22.41
N LEU A 118 0.01 15.10 22.79
CA LEU A 118 -0.04 13.65 22.64
C LEU A 118 -1.04 13.00 23.62
N ALA A 119 -1.17 13.52 24.84
CA ALA A 119 -2.17 13.06 25.79
C ALA A 119 -3.59 13.38 25.29
N GLU A 120 -3.83 14.60 24.81
CA GLU A 120 -5.10 15.01 24.21
C GLU A 120 -5.46 14.13 23.00
N LEU A 121 -4.49 13.88 22.10
CA LEU A 121 -4.69 12.96 20.98
C LEU A 121 -5.10 11.56 21.44
N ALA A 122 -4.45 11.03 22.48
CA ALA A 122 -4.79 9.72 23.03
C ALA A 122 -6.18 9.73 23.69
N ASP A 123 -6.59 10.82 24.33
CA ASP A 123 -7.91 10.97 24.94
C ASP A 123 -9.01 11.01 23.87
N VAL A 124 -8.83 11.82 22.82
CA VAL A 124 -9.75 11.88 21.66
C VAL A 124 -9.85 10.50 20.98
N ALA A 125 -8.73 9.78 20.87
CA ALA A 125 -8.70 8.44 20.28
C ALA A 125 -9.47 7.37 21.07
N ARG A 126 -9.80 7.60 22.34
CA ARG A 126 -10.67 6.69 23.11
C ARG A 126 -12.16 6.90 22.81
N GLY A 127 -12.52 8.04 22.22
CA GLY A 127 -13.87 8.35 21.76
C GLY A 127 -14.02 8.18 20.25
N ASP A 128 -15.10 8.76 19.72
CA ASP A 128 -15.44 8.75 18.29
C ASP A 128 -15.19 10.12 17.61
N ASP A 129 -14.48 11.01 18.29
CA ASP A 129 -14.18 12.36 17.81
C ASP A 129 -13.09 12.35 16.70
N ASN A 130 -13.04 13.42 15.91
CA ASN A 130 -12.11 13.53 14.81
C ASN A 130 -10.65 13.67 15.30
N LEU A 131 -9.78 12.75 14.88
CA LEU A 131 -8.35 12.74 15.22
C LEU A 131 -7.51 13.79 14.50
N ILE A 132 -7.99 14.36 13.39
CA ILE A 132 -7.20 15.27 12.57
C ILE A 132 -6.82 16.56 13.33
N PRO A 133 -7.75 17.30 13.96
CA PRO A 133 -7.39 18.50 14.73
C PRO A 133 -6.29 18.28 15.80
N PRO A 134 -6.40 17.31 16.74
CA PRO A 134 -5.34 17.11 17.73
C PRO A 134 -4.03 16.59 17.11
N THR A 135 -4.09 15.85 16.00
CA THR A 135 -2.87 15.45 15.27
C THR A 135 -2.15 16.65 14.67
N ILE A 136 -2.87 17.62 14.10
CA ILE A 136 -2.29 18.87 13.59
C ILE A 136 -1.57 19.63 14.70
N GLU A 137 -2.20 19.75 15.88
CA GLU A 137 -1.59 20.44 17.02
C GLU A 137 -0.36 19.69 17.55
N ALA A 138 -0.38 18.36 17.61
CA ALA A 138 0.79 17.56 17.95
C ALA A 138 1.96 17.79 16.97
N VAL A 139 1.69 17.81 15.66
CA VAL A 139 2.70 18.07 14.63
C VAL A 139 3.26 19.49 14.75
N LYS A 140 2.41 20.50 14.97
CA LYS A 140 2.84 21.89 15.19
C LYS A 140 3.70 22.04 16.44
N ALA A 141 3.42 21.27 17.49
CA ALA A 141 4.25 21.17 18.69
C ALA A 141 5.57 20.41 18.46
N TYR A 142 5.85 19.94 17.24
CA TYR A 142 7.00 19.10 16.89
C TYR A 142 6.99 17.71 17.54
N ALA A 143 5.81 17.12 17.75
CA ALA A 143 5.69 15.68 17.97
C ALA A 143 6.16 14.93 16.72
N THR A 144 6.87 13.84 16.92
CA THR A 144 7.41 13.02 15.82
C THR A 144 6.39 11.99 15.38
N ALA A 145 6.48 11.51 14.13
CA ALA A 145 5.59 10.46 13.63
C ALA A 145 5.57 9.22 14.53
N GLY A 146 6.74 8.80 15.05
CA GLY A 146 6.84 7.68 15.98
C GLY A 146 6.16 7.93 17.34
N GLU A 147 6.17 9.16 17.85
CA GLU A 147 5.48 9.51 19.11
C GLU A 147 3.96 9.53 18.92
N ILE A 148 3.48 10.08 17.81
CA ILE A 148 2.05 10.08 17.44
C ILE A 148 1.55 8.64 17.29
N VAL A 149 2.27 7.81 16.51
CA VAL A 149 1.93 6.39 16.35
C VAL A 149 1.97 5.66 17.69
N LYS A 150 2.95 5.93 18.56
CA LYS A 150 3.03 5.32 19.89
C LYS A 150 1.84 5.69 20.77
N ALA A 151 1.40 6.95 20.75
CA ALA A 151 0.23 7.40 21.50
C ALA A 151 -1.04 6.68 21.04
N LEU A 152 -1.27 6.61 19.71
CA LEU A 152 -2.43 5.92 19.14
C LEU A 152 -2.37 4.40 19.34
N ARG A 153 -1.17 3.81 19.26
CA ARG A 153 -0.95 2.38 19.53
C ARG A 153 -1.33 2.00 20.96
N ALA A 154 -1.16 2.89 21.93
CA ALA A 154 -1.57 2.63 23.31
C ALA A 154 -3.09 2.51 23.46
N VAL A 155 -3.86 3.07 22.52
CA VAL A 155 -5.33 3.02 22.52
C VAL A 155 -5.85 1.89 21.62
N PHE A 156 -5.38 1.82 20.38
CA PHE A 156 -5.90 0.88 19.38
C PHE A 156 -5.16 -0.46 19.34
N GLY A 157 -4.01 -0.56 20.00
CA GLY A 157 -3.13 -1.73 19.89
C GLY A 157 -2.41 -1.77 18.54
N THR A 158 -2.07 -2.98 18.11
CA THR A 158 -1.47 -3.24 16.79
C THR A 158 -2.20 -4.32 16.07
N TYR A 159 -2.37 -4.13 14.76
CA TYR A 159 -2.79 -5.18 13.87
C TYR A 159 -1.72 -6.26 13.78
N VAL A 160 -2.15 -7.51 13.89
CA VAL A 160 -1.34 -8.71 13.61
C VAL A 160 -2.15 -9.51 12.59
N GLU A 161 -1.48 -9.91 11.52
CA GLU A 161 -2.10 -10.78 10.52
C GLU A 161 -2.11 -12.22 11.03
N ASP A 162 -3.22 -12.92 10.83
CA ASP A 162 -3.28 -14.37 10.99
C ASP A 162 -2.87 -15.00 9.65
N PRO A 163 -1.62 -15.52 9.52
CA PRO A 163 -1.15 -16.04 8.25
C PRO A 163 -1.98 -17.27 7.87
N VAL A 164 -2.50 -17.27 6.64
CA VAL A 164 -3.23 -18.40 6.06
C VAL A 164 -2.29 -19.24 5.21
N PHE A 165 -1.08 -19.55 5.67
CA PHE A 165 -0.14 -20.51 5.05
C PHE A 165 0.85 -21.07 6.07
#